data_AF-A0A8T4RFL0-F1
#
_entry.id   AF-A0A8T4RFL0-F1
#
_cell.length_a   1.000
_cell.length_b   1.000
_cell.length_c   1.000
_cell.angle_alpha   90.00
_cell.angle_beta   90.00
_cell.angle_gamma   90.00
#
_symmetry.space_group_name_H-M   'P 1'
#
loop_
_entity.id
_entity.type
_entity.pdbx_description
1 polymer ?
#
loop_
_entity_poly.entity_id
_entity_poly.type
_entity_poly.pdbx_seq_one_letter_code
_entity_poly.pdbx_strand_id
1 'polypeptide(L)' 'SREHNNANILCLSGWQLAPQKATSIAKTWLKTSFSGETRHKRRIAKIQRLE' A
#
# COMPACT_ATOMS: atom_id res chain seq x y z
N SER A 1 2.04 -0.38 -3.56
CA SER A 1 1.15 0.47 -2.73
C SER A 1 1.86 0.92 -1.45
N ARG A 2 2.36 0.00 -0.62
CA ARG A 2 2.98 0.37 0.67
C ARG A 2 4.27 1.18 0.55
N GLU A 3 5.17 0.78 -0.36
CA GLU A 3 6.48 1.41 -0.55
C GLU A 3 6.42 2.91 -0.88
N HIS A 4 5.47 3.34 -1.71
CA HIS A 4 5.38 4.71 -2.22
C HIS A 4 4.32 5.56 -1.53
N ASN A 5 3.21 4.94 -1.12
CA ASN A 5 2.06 5.68 -0.60
C ASN A 5 1.94 5.59 0.92
N ASN A 6 2.77 4.78 1.56
CA ASN A 6 2.64 4.43 2.98
C ASN A 6 1.20 3.99 3.34
N ALA A 7 0.53 3.29 2.42
CA ALA A 7 -0.86 2.91 2.59
C ALA A 7 -1.00 2.01 3.82
N ASN A 8 -1.93 2.35 4.73
CA ASN A 8 -2.21 1.62 5.97
C ASN A 8 -3.23 0.48 5.79
N ILE A 9 -4.00 0.50 4.71
CA ILE A 9 -5.03 -0.49 4.40
C ILE A 9 -4.78 -1.10 3.01
N LEU A 10 -5.01 -2.40 2.89
CA LEU A 10 -5.01 -3.14 1.62
C LEU A 10 -6.41 -3.70 1.39
N CYS A 11 -7.04 -3.33 0.27
CA CYS A 11 -8.31 -3.91 -0.17
C CYS A 11 -8.06 -4.88 -1.34
N LEU A 12 -8.58 -6.10 -1.23
CA LEU A 12 -8.48 -7.13 -2.28
C LEU A 12 -9.89 -7.57 -2.70
N SER A 13 -10.07 -7.89 -3.98
CA SER A 13 -11.36 -8.37 -4.50
C SER A 13 -11.64 -9.80 -4.03
N GLY A 14 -12.75 -10.00 -3.32
CA GLY A 14 -13.13 -11.32 -2.78
C GLY A 14 -13.63 -12.32 -3.84
N TRP A 15 -14.09 -11.83 -5.00
CA TRP A 15 -14.70 -12.68 -6.04
C TRP A 15 -13.78 -12.92 -7.24
N GLN A 16 -12.86 -11.98 -7.53
CA GLN A 16 -11.96 -12.08 -8.69
C GLN A 16 -10.58 -12.66 -8.35
N LEU A 17 -10.20 -12.69 -7.07
CA LEU A 17 -8.86 -13.05 -6.65
C LEU A 17 -8.84 -14.44 -6.00
N ALA A 18 -8.11 -15.37 -6.62
CA ALA A 18 -7.91 -16.70 -6.03
C ALA A 18 -7.26 -16.58 -4.64
N PRO A 19 -7.69 -17.37 -3.63
CA PRO A 19 -7.22 -17.23 -2.24
C PRO A 19 -5.69 -17.31 -2.08
N GLN A 20 -5.04 -18.17 -2.86
CA GLN A 20 -3.57 -18.33 -2.85
C GLN A 20 -2.87 -17.04 -3.33
N LYS A 21 -3.39 -16.42 -4.39
CA LYS A 21 -2.88 -15.15 -4.92
C LYS A 21 -3.14 -14.01 -3.94
N ALA A 22 -4.33 -13.96 -3.33
CA ALA A 22 -4.66 -13.01 -2.28
C ALA A 22 -3.68 -13.10 -1.10
N THR A 23 -3.37 -14.31 -0.66
CA THR A 23 -2.43 -14.58 0.43
C THR A 23 -1.00 -14.13 0.08
N SER A 24 -0.54 -14.42 -1.15
CA SER A 24 0.76 -13.97 -1.63
C SER A 24 0.87 -12.44 -1.64
N ILE A 25 -0.15 -11.77 -2.17
CA ILE A 25 -0.22 -10.29 -2.20
C ILE A 25 -0.21 -9.73 -0.78
N ALA A 26 -1.02 -10.28 0.13
CA ALA A 26 -1.06 -9.85 1.52
C ALA A 26 0.30 -10.01 2.21
N LYS A 27 0.97 -11.15 2.01
CA LYS A 27 2.32 -11.40 2.57
C LYS A 27 3.35 -10.40 2.07
N THR A 28 3.38 -10.15 0.76
CA THR A 28 4.28 -9.15 0.18
C THR A 28 3.98 -7.78 0.75
N TRP A 29 2.71 -7.38 0.77
CA TRP A 29 2.30 -6.06 1.26
C TRP A 29 2.66 -5.84 2.74
N LEU A 30 2.46 -6.84 3.60
CA LEU A 30 2.82 -6.77 5.02
C LEU A 30 4.34 -6.68 5.24
N LYS A 31 5.13 -7.32 4.38
CA LYS A 31 6.60 -7.30 4.46
C LYS A 31 7.24 -6.08 3.81
N THR A 32 6.55 -5.41 2.89
CA THR A 32 7.06 -4.22 2.22
C THR A 32 7.01 -3.01 3.16
N SER A 33 8.18 -2.48 3.50
CA SER A 33 8.31 -1.21 4.23
C SER A 33 8.09 -0.01 3.30
N PHE A 34 7.71 1.12 3.88
CA PHE A 34 7.68 2.40 3.17
C PHE A 34 9.11 2.85 2.83
N SER A 35 9.37 3.30 1.60
CA SER A 35 10.74 3.64 1.18
C SER A 35 11.29 4.89 1.87
N GLY A 36 10.42 5.74 2.43
CA GLY A 36 10.84 6.92 3.18
C GLY A 36 11.41 8.07 2.32
N GLU A 37 11.48 7.88 0.99
CA GLU A 37 12.03 8.87 0.07
C GLU A 37 11.29 10.23 0.14
N THR A 38 12.06 11.30 -0.02
CA THR A 38 11.56 12.69 0.05
C THR A 38 10.41 12.93 -0.93
N ARG A 39 10.46 12.35 -2.14
CA ARG A 39 9.37 12.47 -3.13
C ARG A 39 8.07 11.81 -2.67
N HIS A 40 8.15 10.69 -1.95
CA HIS A 40 6.99 9.94 -1.45
C HIS A 40 6.37 10.68 -0.26
N LYS A 41 7.19 11.10 0.70
CA LYS A 41 6.74 11.94 1.83
C LYS A 41 6.07 13.23 1.36
N ARG A 42 6.64 13.91 0.36
CA ARG A 42 6.07 15.13 -0.22
C ARG A 42 4.69 14.91 -0.84
N ARG A 43 4.47 13.77 -1.50
CA ARG A 43 3.16 13.44 -2.09
C ARG A 43 2.12 13.17 -1.01
N ILE A 44 2.48 12.40 0.03
CA ILE A 44 1.60 12.12 1.17
C ILE A 44 1.20 13.41 1.89
N ALA A 45 2.16 14.32 2.14
CA ALA A 45 1.89 15.61 2.77
C ALA A 45 0.93 16.51 1.95
N LYS A 46 0.93 16.38 0.62
CA LYS A 46 -0.06 17.08 -0.23
C LYS A 46 -1.47 16.52 -0.05
N ILE A 47 -1.60 15.20 0.06
CA ILE A 47 -2.89 14.54 0.31
C ILE A 47 -3.42 14.95 1.68
N GLN A 48 -2.60 14.89 2.73
CA GLN A 48 -2.96 15.32 4.08
C GLN A 48 -3.37 16.80 4.19
N ARG A 49 -2.94 17.65 3.25
CA ARG A 49 -3.34 19.06 3.22
C ARG A 49 -4.75 19.26 2.62
N LEU A 50 -5.24 18.27 1.87
CA LEU A 50 -6.56 18.31 1.23
C LEU A 50 -7.65 17.63 2.07
N GLU A 51 -7.26 16.89 3.10
CA GLU A 51 -8.14 16.32 4.14
C GLU A 51 -8.54 17.40 5.17
#